data_AF-A0A976D5D7-F1
#
_entry.id   AF-A0A976D5D7-F1
#
_cell.length_a   1.000
_cell.length_b   1.000
_cell.length_c   1.000
_cell.angle_alpha   90.00
_cell.angle_beta   90.00
_cell.angle_gamma   90.00
#
_symmetry.space_group_name_H-M   'P 1'
#
loop_
_entity.id
_entity.type
_entity.pdbx_description
1 polymer ?
#
loop_
_entity_poly.entity_id
_entity_poly.type
_entity_poly.pdbx_seq_one_letter_code
_entity_poly.pdbx_strand_id
1 'polypeptide(L)'
;MKKSGHLLGWLVMVLWAHAVGAQMRYQFNTKCLVTYQAITRLESVPARNFLEDLKKTEPQNAAPVMLEDYLDFFQLFINEDPNDYARLYPQFQTRLDRLSKADKASPFYLYGLAVVRSHRAIVQIKFNHYWDAARDLRKAYLLLEENQERYPGFSPNTLLFASLQTVIGTLPSSYKWIVNLLGMKGDLNGGLEKIKALANSKDPWAKVFFPETAFVYPYLLFHLANRPDEALAFVRNNQLDLVNNHLHAYMAANLYLNHKEAARSKQVIESRNPSPTYMPLVVWDFTLGYVHLYHLEYQLAQQHYESFLRQFKGKFYVKEVYQRIAWAQYLQGQEQKAKA
;
A
#
# COMPACT_ATOMS: atom_id res chain seq x y z
N MET A 1 -64.29 39.60 -46.65
CA MET A 1 -62.81 39.46 -46.66
C MET A 1 -62.36 38.94 -45.30
N LYS A 2 -61.69 37.79 -45.31
CA LYS A 2 -61.21 37.01 -44.15
C LYS A 2 -59.96 37.64 -43.51
N LYS A 3 -59.93 37.63 -42.17
CA LYS A 3 -58.88 37.12 -41.23
C LYS A 3 -57.42 37.21 -41.73
N SER A 4 -56.43 37.67 -40.97
CA SER A 4 -56.08 37.22 -39.61
C SER A 4 -54.95 38.09 -39.03
N GLY A 5 -54.98 38.32 -37.71
CA GLY A 5 -53.86 38.89 -36.98
C GLY A 5 -52.68 37.94 -36.90
N HIS A 6 -51.46 38.48 -36.94
CA HIS A 6 -50.25 37.73 -36.67
C HIS A 6 -49.72 38.08 -35.29
N LEU A 7 -49.78 37.06 -34.44
CA LEU A 7 -49.26 37.00 -33.09
C LEU A 7 -47.74 37.20 -33.06
N LEU A 8 -47.33 37.90 -32.00
CA LEU A 8 -46.05 37.74 -31.29
C LEU A 8 -45.58 36.28 -31.26
N GLY A 9 -44.34 36.03 -31.66
CA GLY A 9 -43.67 34.74 -31.52
C GLY A 9 -42.18 34.92 -31.35
N TRP A 10 -41.77 35.31 -30.14
CA TRP A 10 -40.37 35.20 -29.70
C TRP A 10 -40.01 33.71 -29.61
N LEU A 11 -39.15 33.25 -30.50
CA LEU A 11 -38.59 31.89 -30.45
C LEU A 11 -37.15 31.99 -29.94
N VAL A 12 -37.01 32.11 -28.63
CA VAL A 12 -35.72 31.90 -27.95
C VAL A 12 -35.49 30.39 -27.90
N MET A 13 -34.74 29.86 -28.87
CA MET A 13 -34.15 28.53 -28.72
C MET A 13 -33.06 28.60 -27.66
N VAL A 14 -33.41 28.27 -26.41
CA VAL A 14 -32.41 27.94 -25.40
C VAL A 14 -31.88 26.55 -25.74
N LEU A 15 -30.78 26.50 -26.49
CA LEU A 15 -29.95 25.32 -26.60
C LEU A 15 -29.34 25.04 -25.23
N TRP A 16 -30.01 24.21 -24.42
CA TRP A 16 -29.39 23.52 -23.30
C TRP A 16 -28.41 22.49 -23.86
N ALA A 17 -27.21 22.97 -24.22
CA ALA A 17 -26.06 22.11 -24.35
C ALA A 17 -25.82 21.50 -22.96
N HIS A 18 -26.38 20.32 -22.74
CA HIS A 18 -25.94 19.47 -21.66
C HIS A 18 -24.48 19.18 -22.01
N ALA A 19 -23.56 19.84 -21.32
CA ALA A 19 -22.21 19.33 -21.21
C ALA A 19 -22.37 17.98 -20.52
N VAL A 20 -22.54 16.93 -21.33
CA VAL A 20 -22.30 15.55 -20.91
C VAL A 20 -20.81 15.53 -20.66
N GLY A 21 -20.42 15.99 -19.46
CA GLY A 21 -19.08 15.80 -18.96
C GLY A 21 -18.85 14.30 -19.03
N ALA A 22 -17.99 13.87 -19.93
CA ALA A 22 -17.75 12.46 -20.15
C ALA A 22 -17.36 11.83 -18.81
N GLN A 23 -18.19 10.90 -18.34
CA GLN A 23 -17.99 10.21 -17.08
C GLN A 23 -16.61 9.56 -17.10
N MET A 24 -15.83 9.73 -16.02
CA MET A 24 -14.51 9.13 -15.96
C MET A 24 -14.62 7.61 -16.04
N ARG A 25 -13.79 6.97 -16.87
CA ARG A 25 -13.79 5.51 -17.07
C ARG A 25 -12.51 4.92 -16.52
N TYR A 26 -12.59 3.70 -16.00
CA TYR A 26 -11.39 2.96 -15.60
C TYR A 26 -10.76 2.30 -16.83
N GLN A 27 -9.59 2.78 -17.25
CA GLN A 27 -8.83 2.21 -18.36
C GLN A 27 -7.40 1.90 -17.91
N PHE A 28 -7.17 0.67 -17.48
CA PHE A 28 -5.83 0.18 -17.18
C PHE A 28 -5.13 -0.25 -18.47
N ASN A 29 -4.72 0.73 -19.28
CA ASN A 29 -3.96 0.52 -20.50
C ASN A 29 -2.47 0.26 -20.20
N THR A 30 -1.67 0.03 -21.24
CA THR A 30 -0.23 -0.27 -21.11
C THR A 30 0.54 0.79 -20.31
N LYS A 31 0.26 2.09 -20.49
CA LYS A 31 0.91 3.16 -19.72
C LYS A 31 0.56 3.06 -18.23
N CYS A 32 -0.69 2.77 -17.89
CA CYS A 32 -1.11 2.53 -16.51
C CYS A 32 -0.39 1.31 -15.91
N LEU A 33 -0.25 0.22 -16.66
CA LEU A 33 0.44 -0.99 -16.20
C LEU A 33 1.93 -0.75 -15.94
N VAL A 34 2.62 -0.04 -16.84
CA VAL A 34 4.03 0.35 -16.67
C VAL A 34 4.19 1.26 -15.44
N THR A 35 3.26 2.20 -15.26
CA THR A 35 3.26 3.10 -14.11
C THR A 35 3.05 2.33 -12.80
N TYR A 36 2.09 1.40 -12.78
CA TYR A 36 1.86 0.52 -11.64
C TYR A 36 3.09 -0.34 -11.28
N GLN A 37 3.78 -0.88 -12.30
CA GLN A 37 5.02 -1.63 -12.09
C GLN A 37 6.13 -0.75 -11.48
N ALA A 38 6.32 0.46 -11.98
CA ALA A 38 7.28 1.41 -11.40
C ALA A 38 6.92 1.74 -9.94
N ILE A 39 5.65 1.98 -9.64
CA ILE A 39 5.17 2.25 -8.27
C ILE A 39 5.44 1.05 -7.35
N THR A 40 5.08 -0.16 -7.76
CA THR A 40 5.24 -1.37 -6.93
C THR A 40 6.69 -1.84 -6.81
N ARG A 41 7.60 -1.35 -7.66
CA ARG A 41 9.06 -1.46 -7.47
C ARG A 41 9.65 -0.37 -6.56
N LEU A 42 8.84 0.62 -6.20
CA LEU A 42 9.23 1.87 -5.54
C LEU A 42 10.20 2.71 -6.38
N GLU A 43 10.13 2.64 -7.71
CA GLU A 43 10.82 3.53 -8.64
C GLU A 43 10.09 4.88 -8.73
N SER A 44 10.15 5.64 -7.64
CA SER A 44 9.30 6.82 -7.43
C SER A 44 9.50 7.93 -8.47
N VAL A 45 10.72 8.12 -8.98
CA VAL A 45 11.02 9.16 -9.98
C VAL A 45 10.31 8.87 -11.32
N PRO A 46 10.55 7.73 -12.00
CA PRO A 46 9.83 7.43 -13.24
C PRO A 46 8.32 7.28 -13.00
N ALA A 47 7.88 6.70 -11.87
CA ALA A 47 6.46 6.59 -11.54
C ALA A 47 5.75 7.95 -11.54
N ARG A 48 6.34 8.99 -10.92
CA ARG A 48 5.78 10.36 -10.94
C ARG A 48 5.70 10.92 -12.35
N ASN A 49 6.75 10.76 -13.15
CA ASN A 49 6.79 11.26 -14.52
C ASN A 49 5.71 10.61 -15.39
N PHE A 50 5.53 9.28 -15.29
CA PHE A 50 4.48 8.57 -16.03
C PHE A 50 3.07 8.96 -15.57
N LEU A 51 2.88 9.15 -14.25
CA LEU A 51 1.61 9.64 -13.69
C LEU A 51 1.23 11.02 -14.21
N GLU A 52 2.18 11.95 -14.28
CA GLU A 52 1.94 13.29 -14.81
C GLU A 52 1.63 13.27 -16.32
N ASP A 53 2.28 12.40 -17.10
CA ASP A 53 1.92 12.19 -18.51
C ASP A 53 0.50 11.62 -18.66
N LEU A 54 0.15 10.60 -17.88
CA LEU A 54 -1.19 10.00 -17.88
C LEU A 54 -2.27 11.02 -17.52
N LYS A 55 -2.05 11.84 -16.49
CA LYS A 55 -3.02 12.87 -16.08
C LYS A 55 -3.24 13.94 -17.15
N LYS A 56 -2.22 14.26 -17.94
CA LYS A 56 -2.30 15.23 -19.05
C LYS A 56 -2.95 14.64 -20.29
N THR A 57 -2.58 13.41 -20.65
CA THR A 57 -2.99 12.78 -21.92
C THR A 57 -4.32 12.05 -21.80
N GLU A 58 -4.72 11.63 -20.60
CA GLU A 58 -5.93 10.85 -20.35
C GLU A 58 -6.75 11.41 -19.16
N PRO A 59 -7.21 12.67 -19.21
CA PRO A 59 -7.86 13.33 -18.07
C PRO A 59 -9.21 12.69 -17.65
N GLN A 60 -9.81 11.88 -18.52
CA GLN A 60 -11.04 11.13 -18.25
C GLN A 60 -10.79 9.70 -17.75
N ASN A 61 -9.53 9.28 -17.63
CA ASN A 61 -9.19 7.97 -17.08
C ASN A 61 -9.13 8.03 -15.54
N ALA A 62 -9.89 7.15 -14.88
CA ALA A 62 -9.90 7.04 -13.42
C ALA A 62 -8.72 6.22 -12.87
N ALA A 63 -8.08 5.36 -13.68
CA ALA A 63 -6.98 4.52 -13.23
C ALA A 63 -5.77 5.31 -12.69
N PRO A 64 -5.30 6.41 -13.33
CA PRO A 64 -4.24 7.25 -12.78
C PRO A 64 -4.53 7.79 -11.38
N VAL A 65 -5.80 8.03 -11.04
CA VAL A 65 -6.19 8.50 -9.70
C VAL A 65 -5.90 7.42 -8.64
N MET A 66 -6.11 6.15 -8.97
CA MET A 66 -5.73 5.04 -8.10
C MET A 66 -4.22 4.85 -8.04
N LEU A 67 -3.51 4.98 -9.16
CA LEU A 67 -2.05 4.82 -9.18
C LEU A 67 -1.34 5.91 -8.37
N GLU A 68 -1.83 7.14 -8.44
CA GLU A 68 -1.34 8.26 -7.61
C GLU A 68 -1.54 7.97 -6.12
N ASP A 69 -2.63 7.27 -5.77
CA ASP A 69 -2.89 6.84 -4.40
C ASP A 69 -1.83 5.86 -3.89
N TYR A 70 -1.50 4.82 -4.66
CA TYR A 70 -0.46 3.85 -4.29
C TYR A 70 0.89 4.53 -4.05
N LEU A 71 1.27 5.46 -4.93
CA LEU A 71 2.55 6.14 -4.84
C LEU A 71 2.68 6.95 -3.53
N ASP A 72 1.65 7.73 -3.20
CA ASP A 72 1.64 8.52 -1.97
C ASP A 72 1.45 7.63 -0.73
N PHE A 73 0.67 6.56 -0.84
CA PHE A 73 0.53 5.55 0.21
C PHE A 73 1.88 4.96 0.59
N PHE A 74 2.68 4.48 -0.37
CA PHE A 74 3.99 3.90 -0.06
C PHE A 74 4.94 4.93 0.57
N GLN A 75 4.90 6.19 0.12
CA GLN A 75 5.68 7.27 0.73
C GLN A 75 5.31 7.45 2.22
N LEU A 76 4.01 7.56 2.53
CA LEU A 76 3.53 7.77 3.90
C LEU A 76 3.71 6.53 4.79
N PHE A 77 3.48 5.35 4.24
CA PHE A 77 3.54 4.08 4.96
C PHE A 77 4.96 3.73 5.41
N ILE A 78 5.97 3.97 4.55
CA ILE A 78 7.34 3.55 4.83
C ILE A 78 8.16 4.65 5.54
N ASN A 79 8.03 5.92 5.11
CA ASN A 79 8.89 6.99 5.63
C ASN A 79 8.27 7.77 6.79
N GLU A 80 6.95 7.74 6.95
CA GLU A 80 6.22 8.30 8.10
C GLU A 80 6.53 9.78 8.40
N ASP A 81 6.94 10.56 7.38
CA ASP A 81 7.30 11.97 7.57
C ASP A 81 6.03 12.82 7.86
N PRO A 82 5.96 13.55 8.99
CA PRO A 82 4.83 14.39 9.33
C PRO A 82 4.53 15.51 8.31
N ASN A 83 5.54 16.03 7.61
CA ASN A 83 5.37 17.05 6.57
C ASN A 83 4.72 16.44 5.33
N ASP A 84 5.18 15.24 4.93
CA ASP A 84 4.52 14.50 3.86
C ASP A 84 3.09 14.14 4.25
N TYR A 85 2.86 13.71 5.49
CA TYR A 85 1.51 13.44 5.99
C TYR A 85 0.60 14.66 5.87
N ALA A 86 1.03 15.84 6.34
CA ALA A 86 0.24 17.06 6.25
C ALA A 86 -0.15 17.43 4.80
N ARG A 87 0.76 17.17 3.84
CA ARG A 87 0.58 17.49 2.42
C ARG A 87 -0.26 16.44 1.67
N LEU A 88 0.00 15.16 1.92
CA LEU A 88 -0.52 14.03 1.14
C LEU A 88 -1.80 13.44 1.74
N TYR A 89 -2.00 13.51 3.05
CA TYR A 89 -3.19 12.94 3.70
C TYR A 89 -4.51 13.52 3.18
N PRO A 90 -4.66 14.85 2.94
CA PRO A 90 -5.88 15.40 2.34
C PRO A 90 -6.20 14.81 0.95
N GLN A 91 -5.19 14.35 0.22
CA GLN A 91 -5.36 13.83 -1.14
C GLN A 91 -6.17 12.54 -1.19
N PHE A 92 -6.19 11.73 -0.11
CA PHE A 92 -7.06 10.56 -0.07
C PHE A 92 -8.53 10.94 -0.24
N GLN A 93 -9.00 12.02 0.41
CA GLN A 93 -10.39 12.46 0.25
C GLN A 93 -10.63 13.01 -1.16
N THR A 94 -9.71 13.82 -1.69
CA THR A 94 -9.77 14.29 -3.08
C THR A 94 -9.91 13.14 -4.08
N ARG A 95 -9.16 12.05 -3.89
CA ARG A 95 -9.23 10.86 -4.74
C ARG A 95 -10.55 10.12 -4.59
N LEU A 96 -11.04 9.93 -3.37
CA LEU A 96 -12.37 9.34 -3.14
C LEU A 96 -13.47 10.14 -3.83
N ASP A 97 -13.43 11.47 -3.75
CA ASP A 97 -14.42 12.34 -4.38
C ASP A 97 -14.37 12.24 -5.90
N ARG A 98 -13.17 12.14 -6.48
CA ARG A 98 -12.98 11.92 -7.92
C ARG A 98 -13.49 10.54 -8.34
N LEU A 99 -12.98 9.47 -7.71
CA LEU A 99 -13.35 8.09 -8.04
C LEU A 99 -14.86 7.85 -7.88
N SER A 100 -15.52 8.49 -6.91
CA SER A 100 -16.97 8.34 -6.69
C SER A 100 -17.83 8.77 -7.89
N LYS A 101 -17.30 9.63 -8.77
CA LYS A 101 -17.93 10.15 -9.99
C LYS A 101 -17.59 9.33 -11.25
N ALA A 102 -16.74 8.31 -11.14
CA ALA A 102 -16.35 7.46 -12.26
C ALA A 102 -17.45 6.45 -12.62
N ASP A 103 -17.18 5.63 -13.64
CA ASP A 103 -18.06 4.57 -14.11
C ASP A 103 -18.32 3.51 -13.04
N LYS A 104 -19.56 3.46 -12.55
CA LYS A 104 -20.03 2.53 -11.50
C LYS A 104 -20.19 1.09 -11.98
N ALA A 105 -20.28 0.87 -13.30
CA ALA A 105 -20.39 -0.45 -13.89
C ALA A 105 -19.03 -1.15 -14.04
N SER A 106 -17.93 -0.48 -13.67
CA SER A 106 -16.61 -1.09 -13.70
C SER A 106 -16.34 -1.92 -12.43
N PRO A 107 -15.68 -3.09 -12.53
CA PRO A 107 -15.18 -3.82 -11.35
C PRO A 107 -14.15 -3.03 -10.54
N PHE A 108 -13.56 -1.99 -11.14
CA PHE A 108 -12.62 -1.07 -10.48
C PHE A 108 -13.29 0.03 -9.67
N TYR A 109 -14.62 0.23 -9.76
CA TYR A 109 -15.29 1.31 -9.04
C TYR A 109 -15.24 1.12 -7.53
N LEU A 110 -15.90 0.07 -7.04
CA LEU A 110 -15.96 -0.24 -5.62
C LEU A 110 -14.57 -0.65 -5.10
N TYR A 111 -13.83 -1.44 -5.90
CA TYR A 111 -12.44 -1.80 -5.60
C TYR A 111 -11.55 -0.58 -5.41
N GLY A 112 -11.58 0.38 -6.34
CA GLY A 112 -10.75 1.58 -6.26
C GLY A 112 -11.08 2.45 -5.05
N LEU A 113 -12.37 2.60 -4.73
CA LEU A 113 -12.78 3.26 -3.49
C LEU A 113 -12.29 2.50 -2.24
N ALA A 114 -12.33 1.17 -2.26
CA ALA A 114 -11.86 0.35 -1.15
C ALA A 114 -10.34 0.39 -0.97
N VAL A 115 -9.57 0.40 -2.05
CA VAL A 115 -8.10 0.55 -2.04
C VAL A 115 -7.72 1.86 -1.36
N VAL A 116 -8.26 2.99 -1.84
CA VAL A 116 -7.96 4.33 -1.27
C VAL A 116 -8.34 4.41 0.21
N ARG A 117 -9.48 3.82 0.60
CA ARG A 117 -9.87 3.74 2.02
C ARG A 117 -8.94 2.87 2.85
N SER A 118 -8.50 1.73 2.32
CA SER A 118 -7.58 0.83 3.00
C SER A 118 -6.23 1.51 3.22
N HIS A 119 -5.69 2.15 2.19
CA HIS A 119 -4.46 2.95 2.30
C HIS A 119 -4.61 4.09 3.31
N ARG A 120 -5.70 4.87 3.23
CA ARG A 120 -5.97 5.94 4.19
C ARG A 120 -6.02 5.41 5.62
N ALA A 121 -6.66 4.27 5.85
CA ALA A 121 -6.75 3.67 7.17
C ALA A 121 -5.40 3.17 7.69
N ILE A 122 -4.59 2.51 6.85
CA ILE A 122 -3.25 2.06 7.24
C ILE A 122 -2.37 3.25 7.61
N VAL A 123 -2.45 4.34 6.83
CA VAL A 123 -1.75 5.59 7.15
C VAL A 123 -2.30 6.20 8.45
N GLN A 124 -3.62 6.24 8.67
CA GLN A 124 -4.19 6.69 9.94
C GLN A 124 -3.65 5.88 11.14
N ILE A 125 -3.49 4.55 11.01
CA ILE A 125 -2.89 3.70 12.06
C ILE A 125 -1.45 4.14 12.35
N LYS A 126 -0.64 4.35 11.32
CA LYS A 126 0.75 4.84 11.46
C LYS A 126 0.83 6.19 12.17
N PHE A 127 -0.20 7.02 12.07
CA PHE A 127 -0.28 8.33 12.74
C PHE A 127 -1.19 8.32 13.98
N ASN A 128 -1.52 7.14 14.52
CA ASN A 128 -2.30 6.92 15.74
C ASN A 128 -3.76 7.43 15.70
N HIS A 129 -4.36 7.55 14.51
CA HIS A 129 -5.76 7.93 14.30
C HIS A 129 -6.68 6.69 14.20
N TYR A 130 -6.71 5.86 15.25
CA TYR A 130 -7.31 4.52 15.20
C TYR A 130 -8.83 4.49 14.94
N TRP A 131 -9.58 5.47 15.46
CA TRP A 131 -11.04 5.53 15.26
C TRP A 131 -11.42 5.83 13.81
N ASP A 132 -10.69 6.74 13.17
CA ASP A 132 -10.89 7.04 11.75
C ASP A 132 -10.43 5.86 10.88
N ALA A 133 -9.33 5.21 11.27
CA ALA A 133 -8.85 3.99 10.59
C ALA A 133 -9.90 2.88 10.64
N ALA A 134 -10.50 2.62 11.80
CA ALA A 134 -11.56 1.64 11.94
C ALA A 134 -12.77 1.95 11.05
N ARG A 135 -13.14 3.23 10.93
CA ARG A 135 -14.25 3.68 10.07
C ARG A 135 -13.94 3.43 8.59
N ASP A 136 -12.74 3.76 8.14
CA ASP A 136 -12.35 3.56 6.74
C ASP A 136 -12.13 2.09 6.39
N LEU A 137 -11.55 1.29 7.29
CA LEU A 137 -11.44 -0.17 7.11
C LEU A 137 -12.81 -0.82 6.98
N ARG A 138 -13.78 -0.45 7.83
CA ARG A 138 -15.15 -0.97 7.72
C ARG A 138 -15.75 -0.64 6.36
N LYS A 139 -15.61 0.60 5.89
CA LYS A 139 -16.13 1.01 4.58
C LYS A 139 -15.43 0.25 3.45
N ALA A 140 -14.11 0.07 3.52
CA ALA A 140 -13.37 -0.73 2.55
C ALA A 140 -13.87 -2.18 2.51
N TYR A 141 -14.04 -2.81 3.68
CA TYR A 141 -14.58 -4.17 3.78
C TYR A 141 -15.93 -4.32 3.07
N LEU A 142 -16.89 -3.43 3.37
CA LEU A 142 -18.23 -3.49 2.77
C LEU A 142 -18.19 -3.28 1.25
N LEU A 143 -17.36 -2.35 0.77
CA LEU A 143 -17.17 -2.12 -0.67
C LEU A 143 -16.59 -3.35 -1.37
N LEU A 144 -15.63 -4.04 -0.73
CA LEU A 144 -15.00 -5.24 -1.29
C LEU A 144 -15.94 -6.45 -1.28
N GLU A 145 -16.75 -6.59 -0.24
CA GLU A 145 -17.79 -7.61 -0.15
C GLU A 145 -18.81 -7.43 -1.28
N GLU A 146 -19.37 -6.22 -1.43
CA GLU A 146 -20.31 -5.88 -2.51
C GLU A 146 -19.68 -6.08 -3.90
N ASN A 147 -18.40 -5.73 -4.07
CA ASN A 147 -17.71 -5.91 -5.33
C ASN A 147 -17.40 -7.39 -5.64
N GLN A 148 -17.13 -8.20 -4.61
CA GLN A 148 -16.94 -9.65 -4.75
C GLN A 148 -18.23 -10.33 -5.21
N GLU A 149 -19.39 -9.88 -4.72
CA GLU A 149 -20.70 -10.36 -5.16
C GLU A 149 -20.98 -9.99 -6.62
N ARG A 150 -20.67 -8.75 -7.02
CA ARG A 150 -20.91 -8.26 -8.38
C ARG A 150 -19.94 -8.81 -9.42
N TYR A 151 -18.68 -8.99 -9.04
CA TYR A 151 -17.59 -9.39 -9.94
C TYR A 151 -16.73 -10.49 -9.31
N PRO A 152 -17.28 -11.71 -9.13
CA PRO A 152 -16.60 -12.77 -8.39
C PRO A 152 -15.27 -13.23 -8.99
N GLY A 153 -15.06 -13.01 -10.30
CA GLY A 153 -13.82 -13.31 -10.99
C GLY A 153 -12.76 -12.20 -10.97
N PHE A 154 -13.04 -11.05 -10.34
CA PHE A 154 -12.10 -9.93 -10.33
C PHE A 154 -11.04 -10.10 -9.23
N SER A 155 -9.92 -10.72 -9.59
CA SER A 155 -8.85 -11.12 -8.67
C SER A 155 -8.26 -10.00 -7.79
N PRO A 156 -8.12 -8.72 -8.21
CA PRO A 156 -7.60 -7.68 -7.33
C PRO A 156 -8.49 -7.46 -6.11
N ASN A 157 -9.81 -7.56 -6.30
CA ASN A 157 -10.76 -7.49 -5.18
C ASN A 157 -10.57 -8.66 -4.22
N THR A 158 -10.42 -9.87 -4.76
CA THR A 158 -10.23 -11.08 -3.96
C THR A 158 -8.96 -10.99 -3.11
N LEU A 159 -7.86 -10.43 -3.63
CA LEU A 159 -6.63 -10.23 -2.85
C LEU A 159 -6.87 -9.34 -1.63
N LEU A 160 -7.40 -8.13 -1.84
CA LEU A 160 -7.59 -7.17 -0.76
C LEU A 160 -8.65 -7.64 0.24
N PHE A 161 -9.75 -8.23 -0.25
CA PHE A 161 -10.80 -8.75 0.61
C PHE A 161 -10.33 -9.93 1.47
N ALA A 162 -9.68 -10.93 0.86
CA ALA A 162 -9.15 -12.06 1.59
C ALA A 162 -8.08 -11.64 2.62
N SER A 163 -7.30 -10.61 2.32
CA SER A 163 -6.33 -10.03 3.26
C SER A 163 -7.02 -9.43 4.49
N LEU A 164 -8.09 -8.65 4.30
CA LEU A 164 -8.89 -8.12 5.42
C LEU A 164 -9.57 -9.24 6.21
N GLN A 165 -10.14 -10.24 5.55
CA GLN A 165 -10.74 -11.42 6.22
C GLN A 165 -9.69 -12.15 7.07
N THR A 166 -8.47 -12.29 6.56
CA THR A 166 -7.35 -12.94 7.27
C THR A 166 -7.02 -12.17 8.55
N VAL A 167 -6.83 -10.85 8.45
CA VAL A 167 -6.53 -9.97 9.59
C VAL A 167 -7.65 -9.98 10.64
N ILE A 168 -8.91 -9.91 10.21
CA ILE A 168 -10.05 -9.95 11.13
C ILE A 168 -10.16 -11.34 11.81
N GLY A 169 -9.82 -12.40 11.09
CA GLY A 169 -9.83 -13.77 11.60
C GLY A 169 -8.86 -14.02 12.76
N THR A 170 -7.78 -13.24 12.85
CA THR A 170 -6.76 -13.36 13.91
C THR A 170 -7.06 -12.50 15.14
N LEU A 171 -8.10 -11.67 15.12
CA LEU A 171 -8.46 -10.85 16.28
C LEU A 171 -8.84 -11.74 17.48
N PRO A 172 -8.35 -11.41 18.69
CA PRO A 172 -8.72 -12.14 19.91
C PRO A 172 -10.24 -12.14 20.14
N SER A 173 -10.76 -13.19 20.76
CA SER A 173 -12.20 -13.36 21.01
C SER A 173 -12.85 -12.16 21.73
N SER A 174 -12.09 -11.46 22.58
CA SER A 174 -12.52 -10.25 23.29
C SER A 174 -12.87 -9.07 22.38
N TYR A 175 -12.40 -9.07 21.12
CA TYR A 175 -12.66 -8.01 20.13
C TYR A 175 -13.56 -8.48 18.98
N LYS A 176 -13.83 -9.78 18.86
CA LYS A 176 -14.66 -10.35 17.78
C LYS A 176 -16.09 -9.80 17.76
N TRP A 177 -16.65 -9.47 18.93
CA TRP A 177 -17.99 -8.91 19.02
C TRP A 177 -18.09 -7.54 18.31
N ILE A 178 -17.04 -6.72 18.33
CA ILE A 178 -17.01 -5.40 17.69
C ILE A 178 -17.08 -5.57 16.17
N VAL A 179 -16.24 -6.43 15.61
CA VAL A 179 -16.20 -6.64 14.16
C VAL A 179 -17.48 -7.30 13.65
N ASN A 180 -18.06 -8.23 14.41
CA ASN A 180 -19.35 -8.84 14.09
C ASN A 180 -20.50 -7.83 14.10
N LEU A 181 -20.54 -6.94 15.11
CA LEU A 181 -21.52 -5.85 15.19
C LEU A 181 -21.39 -4.89 14.00
N LEU A 182 -20.17 -4.69 13.49
CA LEU A 182 -19.88 -3.86 12.33
C LEU A 182 -20.16 -4.57 10.98
N GLY A 183 -20.58 -5.84 11.01
CA GLY A 183 -20.94 -6.65 9.84
C GLY A 183 -19.75 -7.30 9.13
N MET A 184 -18.57 -7.35 9.76
CA MET A 184 -17.36 -7.88 9.13
C MET A 184 -17.08 -9.31 9.61
N LYS A 185 -16.74 -10.19 8.67
CA LYS A 185 -16.43 -11.60 8.94
C LYS A 185 -14.95 -11.87 8.72
N GLY A 186 -14.32 -12.49 9.71
CA GLY A 186 -12.92 -12.92 9.65
C GLY A 186 -12.79 -14.41 9.37
N ASP A 187 -11.81 -14.76 8.54
CA ASP A 187 -11.42 -16.14 8.25
C ASP A 187 -9.93 -16.17 7.88
N LEU A 188 -9.11 -16.61 8.84
CA LEU A 188 -7.65 -16.73 8.67
C LEU A 188 -7.32 -17.75 7.58
N ASN A 189 -7.82 -18.99 7.71
CA ASN A 189 -7.41 -20.08 6.84
C ASN A 189 -8.01 -19.94 5.44
N GLY A 190 -9.30 -19.60 5.32
CA GLY A 190 -9.93 -19.36 4.03
C GLY A 190 -9.37 -18.15 3.31
N GLY A 191 -8.98 -17.09 4.04
CA GLY A 191 -8.27 -15.94 3.47
C GLY A 191 -6.92 -16.33 2.87
N LEU A 192 -6.09 -17.07 3.62
CA LEU A 192 -4.79 -17.54 3.15
C LEU A 192 -4.90 -18.47 1.93
N GLU A 193 -5.84 -19.41 1.92
CA GLU A 193 -6.03 -20.32 0.78
C GLU A 193 -6.47 -19.58 -0.49
N LYS A 194 -7.34 -18.56 -0.37
CA LYS A 194 -7.70 -17.69 -1.51
C LYS A 194 -6.48 -16.96 -2.06
N ILE A 195 -5.65 -16.37 -1.19
CA ILE A 195 -4.46 -15.62 -1.63
C ILE A 195 -3.42 -16.56 -2.24
N LYS A 196 -3.24 -17.77 -1.68
CA LYS A 196 -2.39 -18.81 -2.25
C LYS A 196 -2.87 -19.23 -3.64
N ALA A 197 -4.18 -19.39 -3.84
CA ALA A 197 -4.75 -19.70 -5.15
C ALA A 197 -4.51 -18.56 -6.15
N LEU A 198 -4.66 -17.30 -5.72
CA LEU A 198 -4.34 -16.14 -6.54
C LEU A 198 -2.88 -16.09 -6.97
N ALA A 199 -1.95 -16.38 -6.06
CA ALA A 199 -0.51 -16.39 -6.36
C ALA A 199 -0.14 -17.40 -7.45
N ASN A 200 -0.91 -18.47 -7.61
CA ASN A 200 -0.72 -19.50 -8.63
C ASN A 200 -1.67 -19.37 -9.83
N SER A 201 -2.49 -18.31 -9.87
CA SER A 201 -3.53 -18.14 -10.88
C SER A 201 -2.95 -17.73 -12.23
N LYS A 202 -3.61 -18.18 -13.31
CA LYS A 202 -3.32 -17.72 -14.67
C LYS A 202 -4.13 -16.49 -15.08
N ASP A 203 -5.03 -16.03 -14.22
CA ASP A 203 -5.84 -14.83 -14.44
C ASP A 203 -4.96 -13.60 -14.77
N PRO A 204 -5.28 -12.83 -15.83
CA PRO A 204 -4.47 -11.68 -16.23
C PRO A 204 -4.31 -10.64 -15.12
N TRP A 205 -5.37 -10.36 -14.35
CA TRP A 205 -5.30 -9.40 -13.26
C TRP A 205 -4.46 -9.90 -12.09
N ALA A 206 -4.52 -11.20 -11.79
CA ALA A 206 -3.69 -11.81 -10.75
C ALA A 206 -2.20 -11.69 -11.10
N LYS A 207 -1.84 -11.80 -12.39
CA LYS A 207 -0.47 -11.58 -12.88
C LYS A 207 -0.05 -10.11 -12.80
N VAL A 208 -0.92 -9.20 -13.22
CA VAL A 208 -0.65 -7.75 -13.18
C VAL A 208 -0.43 -7.29 -11.75
N PHE A 209 -1.33 -7.66 -10.84
CA PHE A 209 -1.31 -7.26 -9.42
C PHE A 209 -0.49 -8.23 -8.53
N PHE A 210 0.25 -9.17 -9.14
CA PHE A 210 1.11 -10.10 -8.40
C PHE A 210 2.10 -9.41 -7.44
N PRO A 211 2.68 -8.22 -7.74
CA PRO A 211 3.55 -7.55 -6.79
C PRO A 211 2.93 -7.32 -5.40
N GLU A 212 1.62 -7.04 -5.33
CA GLU A 212 0.89 -6.89 -4.06
C GLU A 212 0.68 -8.25 -3.37
N THR A 213 0.32 -9.30 -4.12
CA THR A 213 0.22 -10.65 -3.58
C THR A 213 1.55 -11.10 -2.98
N ALA A 214 2.65 -10.87 -3.70
CA ALA A 214 4.00 -11.22 -3.29
C ALA A 214 4.49 -10.39 -2.08
N PHE A 215 3.92 -9.21 -1.85
CA PHE A 215 4.18 -8.40 -0.68
C PHE A 215 3.34 -8.83 0.53
N VAL A 216 2.03 -8.99 0.35
CA VAL A 216 1.08 -9.21 1.46
C VAL A 216 1.11 -10.65 1.97
N TYR A 217 1.10 -11.64 1.06
CA TYR A 217 0.93 -13.04 1.45
C TYR A 217 2.04 -13.56 2.38
N PRO A 218 3.34 -13.29 2.14
CA PRO A 218 4.39 -13.70 3.07
C PRO A 218 4.24 -13.10 4.47
N TYR A 219 3.81 -11.84 4.58
CA TYR A 219 3.58 -11.21 5.88
C TYR A 219 2.40 -11.83 6.63
N LEU A 220 1.31 -12.18 5.93
CA LEU A 220 0.18 -12.88 6.55
C LEU A 220 0.60 -14.27 7.05
N LEU A 221 1.36 -15.02 6.26
CA LEU A 221 1.92 -16.31 6.67
C LEU A 221 2.82 -16.15 7.90
N PHE A 222 3.75 -15.20 7.85
CA PHE A 222 4.78 -15.04 8.88
C PHE A 222 4.19 -14.55 10.20
N HIS A 223 3.45 -13.43 10.19
CA HIS A 223 3.03 -12.77 11.44
C HIS A 223 1.67 -13.19 11.94
N LEU A 224 0.75 -13.61 11.06
CA LEU A 224 -0.62 -13.93 11.47
C LEU A 224 -0.87 -15.43 11.55
N ALA A 225 -0.29 -16.21 10.63
CA ALA A 225 -0.43 -17.66 10.60
C ALA A 225 0.68 -18.39 11.37
N ASN A 226 1.71 -17.68 11.83
CA ASN A 226 2.90 -18.25 12.47
C ASN A 226 3.56 -19.36 11.62
N ARG A 227 3.65 -19.13 10.30
CA ARG A 227 4.24 -20.03 9.30
C ARG A 227 5.43 -19.38 8.60
N PRO A 228 6.52 -19.05 9.34
CA PRO A 228 7.64 -18.29 8.79
C PRO A 228 8.40 -19.04 7.69
N ASP A 229 8.58 -20.35 7.82
CA ASP A 229 9.28 -21.17 6.81
C ASP A 229 8.56 -21.16 5.47
N GLU A 230 7.23 -21.21 5.49
CA GLU A 230 6.40 -21.16 4.29
C GLU A 230 6.41 -19.78 3.64
N ALA A 231 6.44 -18.72 4.45
CA ALA A 231 6.61 -17.36 3.93
C ALA A 231 7.95 -17.22 3.19
N LEU A 232 9.05 -17.68 3.79
CA LEU A 232 10.37 -17.64 3.16
C LEU A 232 10.48 -18.58 1.94
N ALA A 233 9.84 -19.75 2.00
CA ALA A 233 9.75 -20.64 0.85
C ALA A 233 8.99 -20.00 -0.31
N PHE A 234 7.91 -19.26 -0.04
CA PHE A 234 7.19 -18.50 -1.06
C PHE A 234 8.10 -17.49 -1.77
N VAL A 235 8.89 -16.73 -1.01
CA VAL A 235 9.86 -15.75 -1.57
C VAL A 235 10.85 -16.43 -2.52
N ARG A 236 11.43 -17.57 -2.11
CA ARG A 236 12.41 -18.30 -2.92
C ARG A 236 11.79 -18.96 -4.15
N ASN A 237 10.66 -19.65 -3.97
CA ASN A 237 10.03 -20.45 -5.03
C ASN A 237 9.45 -19.58 -6.15
N ASN A 238 8.99 -18.36 -5.82
CA ASN A 238 8.51 -17.41 -6.82
C ASN A 238 9.62 -16.55 -7.44
N GLN A 239 10.89 -16.76 -7.04
CA GLN A 239 12.05 -16.05 -7.59
C GLN A 239 11.83 -14.53 -7.63
N LEU A 240 11.35 -13.96 -6.52
CA LEU A 240 11.03 -12.53 -6.47
C LEU A 240 12.28 -11.70 -6.80
N ASP A 241 12.10 -10.62 -7.56
CA ASP A 241 13.19 -9.70 -7.91
C ASP A 241 13.54 -8.83 -6.70
N LEU A 242 14.50 -9.28 -5.90
CA LEU A 242 14.96 -8.55 -4.71
C LEU A 242 16.00 -7.46 -5.04
N VAL A 243 16.38 -7.31 -6.33
CA VAL A 243 17.39 -6.33 -6.77
C VAL A 243 16.72 -5.06 -7.28
N ASN A 244 15.74 -5.17 -8.19
CA ASN A 244 15.08 -4.03 -8.83
C ASN A 244 13.63 -3.83 -8.35
N ASN A 245 13.14 -4.62 -7.40
CA ASN A 245 11.88 -4.35 -6.71
C ASN A 245 12.15 -4.08 -5.22
N HIS A 246 12.25 -2.80 -4.86
CA HIS A 246 12.57 -2.42 -3.48
C HIS A 246 11.45 -2.72 -2.48
N LEU A 247 10.19 -2.85 -2.94
CA LEU A 247 9.08 -3.30 -2.09
C LEU A 247 9.26 -4.76 -1.68
N HIS A 248 9.63 -5.62 -2.63
CA HIS A 248 9.90 -7.04 -2.37
C HIS A 248 11.19 -7.23 -1.57
N ALA A 249 12.25 -6.47 -1.88
CA ALA A 249 13.46 -6.45 -1.09
C ALA A 249 13.19 -6.04 0.36
N TYR A 250 12.31 -5.05 0.58
CA TYR A 250 11.91 -4.60 1.92
C TYR A 250 11.23 -5.70 2.71
N MET A 251 10.26 -6.37 2.09
CA MET A 251 9.58 -7.51 2.68
C MET A 251 10.56 -8.65 3.00
N ALA A 252 11.36 -9.08 2.02
CA ALA A 252 12.27 -10.21 2.20
C ALA A 252 13.33 -9.95 3.29
N ALA A 253 13.94 -8.77 3.31
CA ALA A 253 14.91 -8.40 4.34
C ALA A 253 14.29 -8.44 5.74
N ASN A 254 13.08 -7.90 5.91
CA ASN A 254 12.36 -7.96 7.19
C ASN A 254 12.06 -9.40 7.61
N LEU A 255 11.58 -10.25 6.70
CA LEU A 255 11.28 -11.65 7.03
C LEU A 255 12.56 -12.41 7.42
N TYR A 256 13.66 -12.25 6.68
CA TYR A 256 14.93 -12.89 7.02
C TYR A 256 15.45 -12.42 8.38
N LEU A 257 15.41 -11.11 8.66
CA LEU A 257 15.85 -10.58 9.95
C LEU A 257 15.02 -11.15 11.11
N ASN A 258 13.69 -11.17 10.97
CA ASN A 258 12.79 -11.71 11.99
C ASN A 258 12.86 -13.25 12.11
N HIS A 259 13.44 -13.93 11.12
CA HIS A 259 13.73 -15.35 11.15
C HIS A 259 15.17 -15.68 11.56
N LYS A 260 15.89 -14.73 12.20
CA LYS A 260 17.28 -14.91 12.66
C LYS A 260 18.29 -15.15 11.54
N GLU A 261 17.95 -14.83 10.29
CA GLU A 261 18.85 -14.94 9.14
C GLU A 261 19.45 -13.56 8.78
N ALA A 262 20.14 -12.94 9.75
CA ALA A 262 20.70 -11.59 9.60
C ALA A 262 21.62 -11.44 8.37
N ALA A 263 22.46 -12.45 8.09
CA ALA A 263 23.32 -12.46 6.92
C ALA A 263 22.54 -12.43 5.59
N ARG A 264 21.41 -13.16 5.48
CA ARG A 264 20.56 -13.10 4.27
C ARG A 264 19.85 -11.76 4.16
N SER A 265 19.36 -11.21 5.27
CA SER A 265 18.80 -9.86 5.30
C SER A 265 19.80 -8.83 4.77
N LYS A 266 21.06 -8.88 5.24
CA LYS A 266 22.16 -8.03 4.77
C LYS A 266 22.37 -8.16 3.26
N GLN A 267 22.49 -9.40 2.78
CA GLN A 267 22.69 -9.68 1.35
C GLN A 267 21.59 -9.09 0.48
N VAL A 268 20.32 -9.23 0.90
CA VAL A 268 19.18 -8.62 0.18
C VAL A 268 19.34 -7.11 0.09
N ILE A 269 19.69 -6.44 1.21
CA ILE A 269 19.84 -4.99 1.27
C ILE A 269 21.00 -4.48 0.40
N GLU A 270 22.15 -5.14 0.47
CA GLU A 270 23.37 -4.74 -0.24
C GLU A 270 23.33 -5.06 -1.74
N SER A 271 22.53 -6.04 -2.16
CA SER A 271 22.40 -6.42 -3.58
C SER A 271 21.39 -5.56 -4.35
N ARG A 272 20.65 -4.68 -3.67
CA ARG A 272 19.64 -3.84 -4.33
C ARG A 272 20.28 -2.88 -5.33
N ASN A 273 19.50 -2.48 -6.31
CA ASN A 273 19.86 -1.39 -7.21
C ASN A 273 19.95 -0.06 -6.43
N PRO A 274 21.14 0.57 -6.33
CA PRO A 274 21.32 1.78 -5.53
C PRO A 274 20.90 3.05 -6.28
N SER A 275 20.27 2.94 -7.46
CA SER A 275 19.88 4.07 -8.30
C SER A 275 19.05 5.10 -7.51
N PRO A 276 19.33 6.41 -7.64
CA PRO A 276 18.56 7.47 -7.00
C PRO A 276 17.14 7.62 -7.58
N THR A 277 16.78 6.84 -8.61
CA THR A 277 15.42 6.80 -9.17
C THR A 277 14.41 6.12 -8.24
N TYR A 278 14.89 5.29 -7.31
CA TYR A 278 14.07 4.63 -6.30
C TYR A 278 13.72 5.60 -5.17
N MET A 279 12.59 5.31 -4.49
CA MET A 279 12.23 5.98 -3.25
C MET A 279 13.35 5.80 -2.23
N PRO A 280 13.82 6.87 -1.57
CA PRO A 280 14.72 6.74 -0.42
C PRO A 280 13.99 6.05 0.72
N LEU A 281 14.58 4.97 1.25
CA LEU A 281 14.00 4.19 2.33
C LEU A 281 14.98 4.13 3.50
N VAL A 282 14.74 4.96 4.51
CA VAL A 282 15.61 5.07 5.70
C VAL A 282 15.64 3.78 6.52
N VAL A 283 14.62 2.93 6.35
CA VAL A 283 14.50 1.63 7.02
C VAL A 283 15.63 0.64 6.70
N TRP A 284 16.42 0.91 5.65
CA TRP A 284 17.64 0.14 5.35
C TRP A 284 18.69 0.28 6.45
N ASP A 285 18.94 1.49 6.92
CA ASP A 285 19.86 1.75 8.02
C ASP A 285 19.34 1.13 9.33
N PHE A 286 18.04 1.21 9.58
CA PHE A 286 17.42 0.52 10.72
C PHE A 286 17.69 -0.99 10.69
N THR A 287 17.48 -1.62 9.54
CA THR A 287 17.64 -3.06 9.38
C THR A 287 19.11 -3.48 9.45
N LEU A 288 20.02 -2.70 8.84
CA LEU A 288 21.47 -2.95 8.92
C LEU A 288 22.01 -2.77 10.34
N GLY A 289 21.50 -1.79 11.10
CA GLY A 289 21.84 -1.65 12.52
C GLY A 289 21.60 -2.94 13.30
N TYR A 290 20.49 -3.63 13.03
CA TYR A 290 20.20 -4.93 13.63
C TYR A 290 21.13 -6.04 13.17
N VAL A 291 21.39 -6.12 11.86
CA VAL A 291 22.34 -7.08 11.29
C VAL A 291 23.70 -6.99 11.97
N HIS A 292 24.27 -5.77 12.02
CA HIS A 292 25.57 -5.53 12.62
C HIS A 292 25.56 -5.80 14.13
N LEU A 293 24.49 -5.43 14.83
CA LEU A 293 24.34 -5.72 16.26
C LEU A 293 24.36 -7.24 16.53
N TYR A 294 23.65 -8.04 15.73
CA TYR A 294 23.63 -9.50 15.88
C TYR A 294 24.94 -10.18 15.52
N HIS A 295 25.77 -9.55 14.69
CA HIS A 295 27.14 -10.00 14.39
C HIS A 295 28.19 -9.45 15.35
N LEU A 296 27.78 -8.78 16.43
CA LEU A 296 28.67 -8.14 17.42
C LEU A 296 29.53 -7.00 16.85
N GLU A 297 29.13 -6.45 15.70
CA GLU A 297 29.79 -5.33 15.01
C GLU A 297 29.25 -4.00 15.57
N TYR A 298 29.41 -3.78 16.88
CA TYR A 298 28.71 -2.73 17.64
C TYR A 298 28.93 -1.30 17.14
N GLN A 299 30.12 -0.98 16.63
CA GLN A 299 30.41 0.34 16.09
C GLN A 299 29.65 0.59 14.78
N LEU A 300 29.62 -0.40 13.87
CA LEU A 300 28.85 -0.31 12.62
C LEU A 300 27.35 -0.27 12.91
N ALA A 301 26.88 -1.05 13.88
CA ALA A 301 25.50 -1.01 14.33
C ALA A 301 25.09 0.41 14.77
N GLN A 302 25.90 1.05 15.62
CA GLN A 302 25.66 2.44 16.04
C GLN A 302 25.65 3.42 14.87
N GLN A 303 26.59 3.33 13.93
CA GLN A 303 26.64 4.22 12.77
C GLN A 303 25.35 4.15 11.94
N HIS A 304 24.84 2.94 11.66
CA HIS A 304 23.58 2.75 10.95
C HIS A 304 22.38 3.25 11.76
N TYR A 305 22.30 2.93 13.05
CA TYR A 305 21.22 3.42 13.92
C TYR A 305 21.20 4.95 14.03
N GLU A 306 22.35 5.60 14.15
CA GLU A 306 22.45 7.06 14.15
C GLU A 306 22.08 7.66 12.80
N SER A 307 22.45 7.00 11.68
CA SER A 307 22.02 7.39 10.34
C SER A 307 20.50 7.36 10.23
N PHE A 308 19.86 6.29 10.72
CA PHE A 308 18.41 6.17 10.81
C PHE A 308 17.81 7.32 11.63
N LEU A 309 18.31 7.59 12.84
CA LEU A 309 17.78 8.67 13.69
C LEU A 309 17.92 10.07 13.08
N ARG A 310 18.97 10.32 12.29
CA ARG A 310 19.13 11.60 11.59
C ARG A 310 18.10 11.77 10.47
N GLN A 311 17.84 10.71 9.72
CA GLN A 311 17.06 10.76 8.48
C GLN A 311 15.56 10.49 8.70
N PHE A 312 15.21 9.54 9.56
CA PHE A 312 13.83 9.14 9.79
C PHE A 312 13.08 10.19 10.63
N LYS A 313 11.95 10.67 10.11
CA LYS A 313 11.14 11.72 10.76
C LYS A 313 9.86 11.18 11.41
N GLY A 314 9.58 9.88 11.24
CA GLY A 314 8.49 9.20 11.90
C GLY A 314 8.74 8.95 13.38
N LYS A 315 7.79 8.27 14.01
CA LYS A 315 7.85 7.94 15.45
C LYS A 315 8.13 6.47 15.72
N PHE A 316 7.83 5.59 14.76
CA PHE A 316 8.08 4.17 14.91
C PHE A 316 9.58 3.88 15.00
N TYR A 317 9.93 2.85 15.77
CA TYR A 317 11.31 2.37 15.97
C TYR A 317 12.29 3.33 16.64
N VAL A 318 12.02 4.63 16.77
CA VAL A 318 12.97 5.62 17.35
C VAL A 318 13.42 5.22 18.75
N LYS A 319 12.49 4.89 19.65
CA LYS A 319 12.80 4.47 21.03
C LYS A 319 13.59 3.16 21.06
N GLU A 320 13.24 2.23 20.18
CA GLU A 320 13.93 0.96 20.04
C GLU A 320 15.36 1.16 19.55
N VAL A 321 15.58 2.03 18.58
CA VAL A 321 16.90 2.37 18.06
C VAL A 321 17.78 2.98 19.14
N TYR A 322 17.28 3.93 19.94
CA TYR A 322 18.03 4.44 21.09
C TYR A 322 18.40 3.32 22.08
N GLN A 323 17.49 2.41 22.37
CA GLN A 323 17.78 1.25 23.21
C GLN A 323 18.88 0.37 22.59
N ARG A 324 18.86 0.12 21.28
CA ARG A 324 19.90 -0.68 20.59
C ARG A 324 21.25 0.02 20.58
N ILE A 325 21.30 1.35 20.43
CA ILE A 325 22.53 2.14 20.57
C ILE A 325 23.08 1.99 22.00
N ALA A 326 22.25 2.16 23.02
CA ALA A 326 22.66 2.00 24.42
C ALA A 326 23.23 0.60 24.69
N TRP A 327 22.61 -0.44 24.14
CA TRP A 327 23.13 -1.81 24.25
C TRP A 327 24.49 -1.98 23.57
N ALA A 328 24.64 -1.49 22.34
CA ALA A 328 25.90 -1.55 21.62
C ALA A 328 27.02 -0.82 22.38
N GLN A 329 26.73 0.35 22.97
CA GLN A 329 27.68 1.09 23.80
C GLN A 329 28.03 0.35 25.09
N TYR A 330 27.04 -0.21 25.78
CA TYR A 330 27.26 -1.00 26.99
C TYR A 330 28.15 -2.22 26.72
N LEU A 331 27.89 -2.95 25.63
CA LEU A 331 28.68 -4.12 25.21
C LEU A 331 30.11 -3.77 24.78
N GLN A 332 30.37 -2.50 24.46
CA GLN A 332 31.71 -1.96 24.21
C GLN A 332 32.39 -1.40 25.49
N GLY A 333 31.80 -1.58 26.67
CA GLY A 333 32.31 -1.02 27.93
C GLY A 333 32.10 0.48 28.09
N GLN A 334 31.28 1.12 27.25
CA GLN A 334 31.02 2.57 27.28
C GLN A 334 29.80 2.91 28.16
N GLU A 335 29.80 2.45 29.42
CA GLU A 335 28.63 2.51 30.30
C GLU A 335 28.05 3.91 30.51
N GLN A 336 28.91 4.93 30.58
CA GLN A 336 28.45 6.32 30.75
C GLN A 336 27.63 6.80 29.57
N LYS A 337 28.03 6.43 28.34
CA LYS A 337 27.26 6.77 27.13
C LYS A 337 25.96 5.98 27.06
N ALA A 338 25.98 4.70 27.45
CA ALA A 338 24.80 3.85 27.43
C ALA A 338 23.68 4.31 28.40
N LYS A 339 24.05 5.03 29.48
CA LYS A 339 23.10 5.58 30.47
C LYS A 339 22.54 6.96 30.10
N ALA A 340 23.21 7.67 29.18
CA ALA A 340 22.82 9.01 28.72
C ALA A 340 21.70 8.91 27.68
#